data_AF-A0A2H0USP2-F1
#
_entry.id   AF-A0A2H0USP2-F1
#
_cell.length_a   1.000
_cell.length_b   1.000
_cell.length_c   1.000
_cell.angle_alpha   90.00
_cell.angle_beta   90.00
_cell.angle_gamma   90.00
#
_symmetry.space_group_name_H-M   'P 1'
#
loop_
_entity.id
_entity.type
_entity.pdbx_description
1 polymer ?
#
loop_
_entity_poly.entity_id
_entity_poly.type
_entity_poly.pdbx_seq_one_letter_code
_entity_poly.pdbx_strand_id
1 'polypeptide(L)'
;MSKVVIVCGYGCHLTEKYEAYLRNAGDIIKYNESEIDFVVVSGGLTNIATSSVSEAGLMKNVLQRCGVSNEIVEEVGAVTTLGNLTGSNVIVRAAIAQKYLVPDDICVLIFCDSIRAFKVEFLARRVFGRIRVAVIPFDFQEELQG
;
A
#
# COMPACT_ATOMS: atom_id res chain seq x y z
N MET A 1 -5.29 5.30 18.24
CA MET A 1 -4.20 4.59 17.55
C MET A 1 -4.16 5.12 16.14
N SER A 2 -3.03 5.66 15.70
CA SER A 2 -2.86 6.18 14.34
C SER A 2 -2.68 5.00 13.38
N LYS A 3 -3.32 5.04 12.21
CA LYS A 3 -3.14 4.02 11.17
C LYS A 3 -2.52 4.65 9.93
N VAL A 4 -1.56 3.95 9.35
CA VAL A 4 -1.04 4.25 8.01
C VAL A 4 -1.29 3.04 7.13
N VAL A 5 -1.76 3.28 5.91
CA VAL A 5 -1.98 2.22 4.93
C VAL A 5 -0.85 2.19 3.93
N ILE A 6 -0.39 1.00 3.57
CA ILE A 6 0.54 0.75 2.46
C ILE A 6 -0.17 -0.17 1.47
N VAL A 7 -0.25 0.23 0.21
CA VAL A 7 -0.76 -0.59 -0.90
C VAL A 7 0.41 -0.96 -1.80
N CYS A 8 0.73 -2.26 -1.86
CA CYS A 8 1.79 -2.78 -2.71
C CYS A 8 1.31 -2.90 -4.17
N GLY A 9 2.16 -2.49 -5.11
CA GLY A 9 1.95 -2.63 -6.55
C GLY A 9 2.26 -4.02 -7.07
N TYR A 10 1.55 -4.40 -8.14
CA TYR A 10 1.64 -5.71 -8.80
C TYR A 10 1.71 -5.62 -10.33
N GLY A 11 2.25 -4.53 -10.86
CA GLY A 11 2.35 -4.29 -12.30
C GLY A 11 1.67 -2.99 -12.75
N CYS A 12 2.00 -2.57 -13.97
CA CYS A 12 1.53 -1.33 -14.57
C CYS A 12 0.27 -1.48 -15.45
N HIS A 13 -0.25 -2.71 -15.60
CA HIS A 13 -1.47 -2.98 -16.36
C HIS A 13 -2.64 -3.19 -15.40
N LEU A 14 -3.68 -2.36 -15.55
CA LEU A 14 -4.92 -2.49 -14.79
C LEU A 14 -5.76 -3.64 -15.37
N THR A 15 -5.44 -4.86 -14.94
CA THR A 15 -6.28 -6.03 -15.19
C THR A 15 -7.51 -5.99 -14.28
N GLU A 16 -8.58 -6.71 -14.63
CA GLU A 16 -9.81 -6.78 -13.81
C GLU A 16 -9.51 -7.19 -12.36
N LYS A 17 -8.61 -8.17 -12.18
CA LYS A 17 -8.20 -8.64 -10.85
C LYS A 17 -7.42 -7.59 -10.07
N TYR A 18 -6.56 -6.83 -10.75
CA TYR A 18 -5.83 -5.74 -10.10
C TYR A 18 -6.74 -4.56 -9.76
N GLU A 19 -7.72 -4.27 -10.60
CA GLU A 19 -8.75 -3.29 -10.28
C GLU A 19 -9.59 -3.73 -9.08
N ALA A 20 -10.00 -5.00 -9.02
CA ALA A 20 -10.73 -5.56 -7.87
C ALA A 20 -9.92 -5.47 -6.57
N TYR A 21 -8.63 -5.77 -6.60
CA TYR A 21 -7.72 -5.56 -5.48
C TYR A 21 -7.71 -4.10 -5.00
N LEU A 22 -7.56 -3.14 -5.92
CA LEU A 22 -7.51 -1.72 -5.58
C LEU A 22 -8.87 -1.19 -5.08
N ARG A 23 -9.98 -1.69 -5.63
CA ARG A 23 -11.33 -1.39 -5.14
C ARG A 23 -11.52 -1.92 -3.72
N ASN A 24 -11.14 -3.16 -3.46
CA ASN A 24 -11.20 -3.74 -2.11
C ASN A 24 -10.36 -2.95 -1.10
N ALA A 25 -9.13 -2.59 -1.46
CA ALA A 25 -8.29 -1.72 -0.64
C ALA A 25 -8.96 -0.36 -0.41
N GLY A 26 -9.49 0.25 -1.47
CA GLY A 26 -10.21 1.53 -1.41
C GLY A 26 -11.43 1.50 -0.49
N ASP A 27 -12.26 0.46 -0.57
CA ASP A 27 -13.44 0.28 0.27
C ASP A 27 -13.06 0.14 1.76
N ILE A 28 -12.02 -0.64 2.06
CA ILE A 28 -11.53 -0.80 3.43
C ILE A 28 -10.92 0.51 3.95
N ILE A 29 -10.13 1.22 3.14
CA ILE A 29 -9.56 2.52 3.50
C ILE A 29 -10.69 3.51 3.81
N LYS A 30 -11.66 3.63 2.91
CA LYS A 30 -12.81 4.54 3.07
C LYS A 30 -13.65 4.21 4.30
N TYR A 31 -13.89 2.93 4.56
CA TYR A 31 -14.62 2.50 5.76
C TYR A 31 -13.91 2.90 7.06
N ASN A 32 -12.58 3.01 7.04
CA ASN A 32 -11.75 3.37 8.20
C ASN A 32 -11.14 4.78 8.06
N GLU A 33 -11.71 5.65 7.22
CA GLU A 33 -11.07 6.91 6.79
C GLU A 33 -10.68 7.82 7.97
N SER A 34 -11.51 7.90 9.01
CA SER A 34 -11.27 8.72 10.20
C SER A 34 -10.12 8.23 11.09
N GLU A 35 -9.65 7.00 10.89
CA GLU A 35 -8.58 6.39 11.67
C GLU A 35 -7.26 6.31 10.88
N ILE A 36 -7.31 6.56 9.57
CA ILE A 36 -6.17 6.48 8.65
C ILE A 36 -5.61 7.89 8.44
N ASP A 37 -4.36 8.08 8.82
CA ASP A 37 -3.68 9.37 8.65
C ASP A 37 -3.36 9.67 7.19
N PHE A 38 -2.82 8.68 6.49
CA PHE A 38 -2.46 8.75 5.07
C PHE A 38 -2.26 7.35 4.49
N VAL A 39 -2.22 7.29 3.17
CA VAL A 39 -1.99 6.09 2.37
C VAL A 39 -0.67 6.24 1.62
N VAL A 40 0.15 5.19 1.62
CA VAL A 40 1.32 5.05 0.76
C VAL A 40 0.99 4.04 -0.33
N VAL A 41 1.13 4.44 -1.59
CA VAL A 41 1.06 3.52 -2.72
C VAL A 41 2.48 3.27 -3.22
N SER A 42 2.91 2.02 -3.25
CA SER A 42 4.31 1.67 -3.50
C SER A 42 4.45 0.72 -4.68
N GLY A 43 5.14 1.20 -5.72
CA GLY A 43 5.39 0.46 -6.95
C GLY A 43 6.08 1.33 -7.99
N GLY A 44 7.20 0.84 -8.52
CA GLY A 44 8.05 1.60 -9.41
C GLY A 44 7.66 1.58 -10.88
N LEU A 45 8.65 1.92 -11.72
CA LEU A 45 8.54 1.89 -13.18
C LEU A 45 9.13 0.57 -13.69
N THR A 46 8.31 -0.46 -13.77
CA THR A 46 8.75 -1.80 -14.20
C THR A 46 8.85 -1.93 -15.73
N ASN A 47 8.26 -1.00 -16.51
CA ASN A 47 8.25 -1.12 -17.97
C ASN A 47 8.13 0.23 -18.72
N ILE A 48 9.20 1.04 -18.71
CA ILE A 48 9.26 2.40 -19.32
C ILE A 48 8.84 2.41 -20.80
N ALA A 49 9.01 1.31 -21.53
CA ALA A 49 8.63 1.21 -22.94
C ALA A 49 7.11 1.21 -23.19
N THR A 50 6.28 0.96 -22.17
CA THR A 50 4.85 0.68 -22.33
C THR A 50 3.92 1.61 -21.55
N SER A 51 4.42 2.36 -20.56
CA SER A 51 3.62 3.26 -19.74
C SER A 51 4.45 4.46 -19.27
N SER A 52 3.90 5.66 -19.40
CA SER A 52 4.46 6.89 -18.82
C SER A 52 4.10 7.08 -17.34
N VAL A 53 3.30 6.17 -16.77
CA VAL A 53 2.80 6.23 -15.38
C VAL A 53 3.41 5.09 -14.57
N SER A 54 3.93 5.40 -13.37
CA SER A 54 4.41 4.41 -12.40
C SER A 54 3.27 3.56 -11.85
N GLU A 55 3.57 2.38 -11.31
CA GLU A 55 2.55 1.56 -10.65
C GLU A 55 1.89 2.32 -9.50
N ALA A 56 2.67 3.05 -8.70
CA ALA A 56 2.17 3.93 -7.65
C ALA A 56 1.20 5.00 -8.19
N GLY A 57 1.52 5.64 -9.31
CA GLY A 57 0.65 6.64 -9.94
C GLY A 57 -0.67 6.04 -10.44
N LEU A 58 -0.63 4.83 -11.03
CA LEU A 58 -1.83 4.09 -11.40
C LEU A 58 -2.70 3.80 -10.18
N MET A 59 -2.12 3.26 -9.10
CA MET A 59 -2.83 2.93 -7.87
C MET A 59 -3.49 4.15 -7.24
N LYS A 60 -2.77 5.27 -7.14
CA LYS A 60 -3.31 6.54 -6.63
C LYS A 60 -4.55 6.97 -7.39
N ASN A 61 -4.48 6.96 -8.72
CA ASN A 61 -5.61 7.34 -9.56
C ASN A 61 -6.83 6.44 -9.34
N VAL A 62 -6.64 5.13 -9.19
CA VAL A 62 -7.74 4.19 -8.94
C VAL A 62 -8.34 4.41 -7.54
N LEU A 63 -7.51 4.54 -6.50
CA LEU A 63 -7.99 4.78 -5.12
C LEU A 63 -8.76 6.11 -5.00
N GLN A 64 -8.29 7.17 -5.67
CA GLN A 64 -9.01 8.44 -5.72
C GLN A 64 -10.38 8.30 -6.42
N ARG A 65 -10.46 7.53 -7.51
CA ARG A 65 -11.75 7.22 -8.17
C ARG A 65 -12.68 6.37 -7.30
N CYS A 66 -12.13 5.57 -6.38
CA CYS A 66 -12.91 4.83 -5.38
C CYS A 66 -13.39 5.73 -4.22
N GLY A 67 -13.00 7.00 -4.21
CA GLY A 67 -13.42 7.97 -3.21
C GLY A 67 -12.56 7.99 -1.94
N VAL A 68 -11.33 7.46 -1.98
CA VAL A 68 -10.35 7.64 -0.89
C VAL A 68 -9.94 9.11 -0.85
N SER A 69 -10.25 9.81 0.25
CA SER A 69 -9.92 11.24 0.40
C SER A 69 -8.67 11.50 1.26
N ASN A 70 -8.15 10.48 1.94
CA ASN A 70 -6.88 10.58 2.67
C ASN A 70 -5.74 11.03 1.76
N GLU A 71 -4.71 11.65 2.34
CA GLU A 71 -3.48 11.96 1.61
C GLU A 71 -2.86 10.67 1.05
N ILE A 72 -2.60 10.63 -0.26
CA ILE A 72 -1.97 9.49 -0.94
C ILE A 72 -0.57 9.88 -1.41
N VAL A 73 0.44 9.31 -0.76
CA VAL A 73 1.86 9.51 -1.05
C VAL A 73 2.36 8.38 -1.96
N GLU A 74 3.04 8.74 -3.04
CA GLU A 74 3.58 7.79 -4.02
C GLU A 74 5.02 7.42 -3.68
N GLU A 75 5.30 6.12 -3.62
CA GLU A 75 6.65 5.56 -3.55
C GLU A 75 6.94 4.85 -4.88
N VAL A 76 7.79 5.47 -5.71
CA VAL A 76 8.03 5.07 -7.11
C VAL A 76 9.39 4.37 -7.33
N GLY A 77 10.17 4.15 -6.28
CA GLY A 77 11.51 3.58 -6.36
C GLY A 77 11.54 2.06 -6.28
N ALA A 78 10.44 1.42 -5.86
CA ALA A 78 10.45 0.00 -5.57
C ALA A 78 10.26 -0.90 -6.80
N VAL A 79 11.13 -1.91 -6.90
CA VAL A 79 11.09 -2.99 -7.92
C VAL A 79 10.90 -4.36 -7.27
N THR A 80 10.95 -4.43 -5.93
CA THR A 80 10.86 -5.68 -5.18
C THR A 80 9.98 -5.50 -3.95
N THR A 81 9.47 -6.60 -3.39
CA THR A 81 8.72 -6.58 -2.12
C THR A 81 9.48 -5.89 -1.00
N LEU A 82 10.80 -6.14 -0.88
CA LEU A 82 11.61 -5.47 0.12
C LEU A 82 11.71 -3.97 -0.17
N GLY A 83 11.91 -3.60 -1.44
CA GLY A 83 11.89 -2.22 -1.91
C GLY A 83 10.61 -1.50 -1.49
N ASN A 84 9.44 -2.12 -1.72
CA ASN A 84 8.15 -1.53 -1.38
C ASN A 84 8.11 -1.18 0.11
N LEU A 85 8.50 -2.13 0.95
CA LEU A 85 8.48 -1.98 2.40
C LEU A 85 9.50 -0.94 2.89
N THR A 86 10.73 -0.97 2.37
CA THR A 86 11.79 -0.04 2.79
C THR A 86 11.48 1.39 2.38
N GLY A 87 11.03 1.61 1.14
CA GLY A 87 10.65 2.93 0.65
C GLY A 87 9.46 3.49 1.43
N SER A 88 8.43 2.66 1.63
CA SER A 88 7.27 3.05 2.43
C SER A 88 7.62 3.36 3.88
N ASN A 89 8.53 2.60 4.51
CA ASN A 89 8.98 2.86 5.87
C ASN A 89 9.73 4.20 6.00
N VAL A 90 10.48 4.64 4.97
CA VAL A 90 11.11 5.97 4.98
C VAL A 90 10.03 7.07 5.05
N ILE A 91 8.97 6.95 4.25
CA ILE A 91 7.84 7.89 4.25
C ILE A 91 7.13 7.87 5.61
N VAL A 92 6.83 6.68 6.13
CA VAL A 92 6.18 6.51 7.44
C VAL A 92 7.01 7.16 8.55
N ARG A 93 8.31 6.88 8.61
CA ARG A 93 9.21 7.43 9.63
C ARG A 93 9.32 8.95 9.54
N ALA A 94 9.34 9.52 8.33
CA ALA A 94 9.33 10.97 8.15
C ALA A 94 8.05 11.60 8.69
N ALA A 95 6.88 11.01 8.41
CA ALA A 95 5.61 11.49 8.93
C ALA A 95 5.51 11.39 10.46
N ILE A 96 6.03 10.30 11.05
CA ILE A 96 6.13 10.12 12.51
C ILE A 96 6.94 11.24 13.14
N ALA A 97 8.11 11.52 12.58
CA ALA A 97 9.01 12.56 13.08
C ALA A 97 8.37 13.95 13.02
N GLN A 98 7.67 14.26 11.92
CA GLN A 98 6.98 15.54 11.74
C GLN A 98 5.80 15.73 12.70
N LYS A 99 5.07 14.65 13.00
CA LYS A 99 3.89 14.68 13.89
C LYS A 99 4.23 14.42 15.37
N TYR A 100 5.51 14.25 15.72
CA TYR A 100 5.97 13.88 17.07
C TYR A 100 5.26 12.64 17.65
N LEU A 101 4.93 11.66 16.79
CA LEU A 101 4.22 10.46 17.20
C LEU A 101 5.18 9.42 17.80
N VAL A 102 4.66 8.60 18.73
CA VAL A 102 5.39 7.46 19.28
C VAL A 102 5.17 6.24 18.36
N PRO A 103 6.23 5.51 17.94
CA PRO A 103 6.10 4.35 17.06
C PRO A 103 5.10 3.27 17.54
N ASP A 104 4.97 3.10 18.87
CA ASP A 104 4.13 2.07 19.46
C ASP A 104 2.62 2.38 19.33
N ASP A 105 2.26 3.64 19.06
CA ASP A 105 0.88 4.12 18.87
C ASP A 105 0.42 4.07 17.40
N ILE A 106 1.25 3.51 16.53
CA ILE A 106 1.03 3.45 15.09
C ILE A 106 0.88 2.00 14.65
N CYS A 107 -0.13 1.78 13.81
CA CYS A 107 -0.33 0.53 13.10
C CYS A 107 -0.22 0.76 11.60
N VAL A 108 0.65 0.00 10.94
CA VAL A 108 0.80 -0.02 9.49
C VAL A 108 -0.01 -1.20 8.94
N LEU A 109 -1.02 -0.89 8.13
CA LEU A 109 -1.84 -1.88 7.41
C LEU A 109 -1.27 -2.04 6.00
N ILE A 110 -0.90 -3.27 5.62
CA ILE A 110 -0.21 -3.53 4.36
C ILE A 110 -1.09 -4.40 3.47
N PHE A 111 -1.63 -3.82 2.41
CA PHE A 111 -2.36 -4.53 1.36
C PHE A 111 -1.39 -5.22 0.42
N CYS A 112 -1.64 -6.50 0.16
CA CYS A 112 -0.81 -7.30 -0.72
C CYS A 112 -1.57 -8.48 -1.35
N ASP A 113 -1.00 -9.07 -2.40
CA ASP A 113 -1.41 -10.37 -2.94
C ASP A 113 -1.24 -11.48 -1.89
N SER A 114 -2.26 -12.30 -1.71
CA SER A 114 -2.31 -13.43 -0.76
C SER A 114 -1.10 -14.37 -0.90
N ILE A 115 -0.65 -14.66 -2.13
CA ILE A 115 0.49 -15.56 -2.35
C ILE A 115 1.81 -14.98 -1.81
N ARG A 116 1.87 -13.66 -1.62
CA ARG A 116 3.03 -12.93 -1.09
C ARG A 116 2.87 -12.55 0.38
N ALA A 117 1.70 -12.79 0.99
CA ALA A 117 1.36 -12.31 2.33
C ALA A 117 2.38 -12.77 3.38
N PHE A 118 2.78 -14.04 3.38
CA PHE A 118 3.79 -14.56 4.31
C PHE A 118 5.13 -13.82 4.19
N LYS A 119 5.60 -13.60 2.95
CA LYS A 119 6.85 -12.87 2.68
C LYS A 119 6.74 -11.41 3.11
N VAL A 120 5.62 -10.76 2.81
CA VAL A 120 5.34 -9.37 3.21
C VAL A 120 5.33 -9.24 4.72
N GLU A 121 4.62 -10.11 5.43
CA GLU A 121 4.52 -10.08 6.90
C GLU A 121 5.89 -10.25 7.56
N PHE A 122 6.66 -11.24 7.12
CA PHE A 122 8.00 -11.51 7.66
C PHE A 122 8.94 -10.31 7.45
N LEU A 123 8.97 -9.75 6.24
CA LEU A 123 9.82 -8.61 5.93
C LEU A 123 9.34 -7.33 6.63
N ALA A 124 8.02 -7.10 6.70
CA ALA A 124 7.45 -5.91 7.33
C ALA A 124 7.86 -5.83 8.80
N ARG A 125 7.77 -6.93 9.55
CA ARG A 125 8.22 -6.96 10.96
C ARG A 125 9.68 -6.54 11.13
N ARG A 126 10.56 -6.90 10.18
CA ARG A 126 11.98 -6.51 10.21
C ARG A 126 12.19 -5.05 9.81
N VAL A 127 11.48 -4.57 8.80
CA VAL A 127 11.63 -3.21 8.26
C VAL A 127 11.05 -2.15 9.20
N PHE A 128 9.86 -2.41 9.75
CA PHE A 128 9.13 -1.45 10.58
C PHE A 128 9.52 -1.50 12.07
N GLY A 129 10.23 -2.55 12.51
CA GLY A 129 10.78 -2.65 13.85
C GLY A 129 9.70 -2.67 14.93
N ARG A 130 9.64 -1.62 15.77
CA ARG A 130 8.66 -1.49 16.86
C ARG A 130 7.25 -1.10 16.39
N ILE A 131 7.11 -0.56 15.18
CA ILE A 131 5.80 -0.17 14.66
C ILE A 131 4.97 -1.45 14.45
N ARG A 132 3.72 -1.45 14.90
CA ARG A 132 2.82 -2.58 14.68
C ARG A 132 2.50 -2.71 13.19
N VAL A 133 2.53 -3.93 12.68
CA VAL A 133 2.19 -4.22 11.28
C VAL A 133 1.07 -5.24 11.23
N ALA A 134 0.12 -5.05 10.31
CA ALA A 134 -0.88 -6.04 9.95
C ALA A 134 -0.93 -6.15 8.43
N VAL A 135 -1.00 -7.38 7.93
CA VAL A 135 -1.06 -7.66 6.49
C VAL A 135 -2.50 -7.99 6.12
N ILE A 136 -3.01 -7.32 5.09
CA ILE A 136 -4.34 -7.52 4.52
C ILE A 136 -4.15 -8.21 3.14
N PRO A 137 -4.25 -9.54 3.07
CA PRO A 137 -4.09 -10.27 1.83
C PRO A 137 -5.33 -10.13 0.93
N PHE A 138 -5.11 -10.09 -0.37
CA PHE A 138 -6.15 -10.19 -1.39
C PHE A 138 -5.84 -11.35 -2.32
N ASP A 139 -6.80 -12.24 -2.55
CA ASP A 139 -6.59 -13.39 -3.41
C ASP A 139 -6.88 -13.05 -4.87
N PHE A 140 -5.82 -12.93 -5.68
CA PHE A 140 -5.96 -12.75 -7.11
C PHE A 140 -6.47 -14.01 -7.83
N GLN A 141 -6.46 -15.19 -7.19
CA GLN A 141 -6.92 -16.44 -7.78
C GLN A 141 -8.42 -16.66 -7.61
N GLU A 142 -9.06 -15.98 -6.66
CA GLU A 142 -10.49 -16.10 -6.45
C GLU A 142 -11.25 -15.59 -7.68
N GLU A 143 -12.25 -16.35 -8.13
CA GLU A 143 -13.12 -15.93 -9.23
C GLU A 143 -13.91 -14.71 -8.79
N LEU A 144 -13.85 -13.63 -9.60
CA LEU A 144 -14.67 -12.46 -9.37
C LEU A 144 -16.14 -12.88 -9.59
N GLN A 145 -16.88 -13.08 -8.50
CA GLN A 145 -18.33 -13.27 -8.60
C GLN A 145 -18.95 -11.93 -9.01
N GLY A 146 -19.47 -11.90 -10.24
CA GLY A 146 -20.08 -10.72 -10.86
C GLY A 146 -21.48 -10.39 -10.36
#